data_AF-Q581B4-F1
#
_entry.id   AF-Q581B4-F1
#
_cell.length_a   1.000
_cell.length_b   1.000
_cell.length_c   1.000
_cell.angle_alpha   90.00
_cell.angle_beta   90.00
_cell.angle_gamma   90.00
#
_symmetry.space_group_name_H-M   'P 1'
#
loop_
_entity.id
_entity.type
_entity.pdbx_description
1 polymer ?
#
loop_
_entity_poly.entity_id
_entity_poly.type
_entity_poly.pdbx_seq_one_letter_code
_entity_poly.pdbx_strand_id
1 'polypeptide(L)'
;MVKVEPPVQLLQRHISALPFDVLIRRIHSSALANPSRSLEAHFLGSHSPPDRCEVVATRAVSATTSSAARTAGATATELRSLLSQRLLLDIRRYQASNQLDLDDLSLVLANAIRHRLSPELAAITLQYFADALSATGAANQEPRRIEALSRIMEACCDAELTEWTPMTWDCLATIVALIEQRWLALAATASVCALLLQFLSTVVGAQLQGRAASSGLLKTDSQLLKERCLKLADSATQALAEALESDESSRWNPGQLQGVCAVVEQLRKFENLNAHISHSSAKQMSFWKRHGTVNEPTYVWKKVRRVLTMQILTHGTLERAVRAMTLQQASELFASISTTCGADAVGKVAAPLHRMLKVVVAADLGTMGNVIRIGEASLVAEGASALLAQSIDIIGRYNYVLTGGNGWGLLIAACTLFERAPLSISPVVDRTLGALQLALEDAQWVSPDSPEFFAHSLAVASLATLLVTHKLSTTTKLESRIVDIANSSPLLRDATRGPSIVVRCLFFLISTADGANGRGKIAEKRACALGLLMAESRDLHGKKEDCGGSFHLTAFERRILRFVQK
;
A
#
# COMPACT_ATOMS: atom_id res chain seq x y z
N MET A 1 -16.48 34.18 -38.16
CA MET A 1 -16.69 33.11 -37.17
C MET A 1 -15.36 32.39 -36.95
N VAL A 2 -14.74 32.56 -35.78
CA VAL A 2 -13.55 31.77 -35.42
C VAL A 2 -14.05 30.37 -35.10
N LYS A 3 -13.76 29.37 -35.94
CA LYS A 3 -14.02 27.96 -35.62
C LYS A 3 -13.17 27.62 -34.40
N VAL A 4 -13.80 27.51 -33.23
CA VAL A 4 -13.13 26.99 -32.03
C VAL A 4 -12.94 25.50 -32.25
N GLU A 5 -11.68 25.09 -32.41
CA GLU A 5 -11.32 23.70 -32.61
C GLU A 5 -11.63 22.90 -31.33
N PRO A 6 -12.21 21.69 -31.42
CA PRO A 6 -12.50 20.88 -30.24
C PRO A 6 -11.21 20.48 -29.50
N PRO A 7 -11.24 20.39 -28.15
CA PRO A 7 -10.05 20.16 -27.32
C PRO A 7 -9.21 18.93 -27.72
N VAL A 8 -9.88 17.84 -28.14
CA VAL A 8 -9.23 16.58 -28.54
C VAL A 8 -8.41 16.76 -29.82
N GLN A 9 -8.87 17.56 -30.79
CA GLN A 9 -8.13 17.82 -32.03
C GLN A 9 -6.88 18.67 -31.77
N LEU A 10 -6.98 19.64 -30.84
CA LEU A 10 -5.82 20.42 -30.38
C LEU A 10 -4.78 19.52 -29.70
N LEU A 11 -5.22 18.61 -28.82
CA LEU A 11 -4.35 17.65 -28.16
C LEU A 11 -3.69 16.71 -29.18
N GLN A 12 -4.46 16.20 -30.15
CA GLN A 12 -3.95 15.36 -31.23
C GLN A 12 -2.88 16.08 -32.06
N ARG A 13 -3.09 17.35 -32.42
CA ARG A 13 -2.07 18.14 -33.13
C ARG A 13 -0.83 18.36 -32.28
N HIS A 14 -0.99 18.65 -30.99
CA HIS A 14 0.15 18.82 -30.08
C HIS A 14 0.99 17.54 -29.99
N ILE A 15 0.35 16.39 -29.77
CA ILE A 15 1.03 15.09 -29.71
C ILE A 15 1.68 14.76 -31.06
N SER A 16 0.98 15.03 -32.18
CA SER A 16 1.48 14.73 -33.52
C SER A 16 2.69 15.58 -33.94
N ALA A 17 2.83 16.77 -33.36
CA ALA A 17 3.96 17.67 -33.62
C ALA A 17 5.23 17.30 -32.83
N LEU A 18 5.13 16.47 -31.80
CA LEU A 18 6.28 16.05 -31.02
C LEU A 18 7.11 14.99 -31.79
N PRO A 19 8.44 15.14 -31.85
CA PRO A 19 9.33 14.06 -32.28
C PRO A 19 9.15 12.80 -31.43
N PHE A 20 9.39 11.63 -32.03
CA PHE A 20 9.19 10.33 -31.37
C PHE A 20 10.03 10.17 -30.10
N ASP A 21 11.30 10.54 -30.14
CA ASP A 21 12.23 10.49 -29.01
C ASP A 21 11.78 11.42 -27.86
N VAL A 22 11.32 12.63 -28.19
CA VAL A 22 10.77 13.58 -27.22
C VAL A 22 9.49 13.05 -26.60
N LEU A 23 8.61 12.43 -27.41
CA LEU A 23 7.35 11.87 -26.95
C LEU A 23 7.59 10.75 -25.94
N ILE A 24 8.46 9.78 -26.27
CA ILE A 24 8.78 8.65 -25.38
C ILE A 24 9.43 9.15 -24.09
N ARG A 25 10.39 10.06 -24.16
CA ARG A 25 11.07 10.61 -22.97
C ARG A 25 10.10 11.37 -22.07
N ARG A 26 9.16 12.13 -22.64
CA ARG A 26 8.14 12.87 -21.88
C ARG A 26 7.16 11.93 -21.17
N ILE A 27 6.77 10.83 -21.81
CA ILE A 27 5.97 9.79 -21.17
C ILE A 27 6.78 9.07 -20.08
N HIS A 28 8.04 8.76 -20.36
CA HIS A 28 8.92 8.06 -19.41
C HIS A 28 9.24 8.89 -18.17
N SER A 29 9.39 10.21 -18.32
CA SER A 29 9.62 11.13 -17.19
C SER A 29 8.42 11.31 -16.28
N SER A 30 7.25 10.81 -16.69
CA SER A 30 6.04 10.94 -15.90
C SER A 30 5.96 9.88 -14.79
N ALA A 31 5.41 10.27 -13.65
CA ALA A 31 5.36 9.46 -12.44
C ALA A 31 3.92 9.21 -12.01
N LEU A 32 3.60 7.94 -11.73
CA LEU A 32 2.26 7.53 -11.25
C LEU A 32 1.95 8.11 -9.86
N ALA A 33 2.95 8.16 -8.98
CA ALA A 33 2.80 8.62 -7.60
C ALA A 33 2.90 10.14 -7.44
N ASN A 34 3.38 10.87 -8.44
CA ASN A 34 3.54 12.33 -8.35
C ASN A 34 2.57 13.04 -9.30
N PRO A 35 1.45 13.62 -8.80
CA PRO A 35 0.45 14.25 -9.65
C PRO A 35 1.01 15.42 -10.47
N SER A 36 2.02 16.14 -9.96
CA SER A 36 2.67 17.25 -10.67
C SER A 36 3.54 16.80 -11.84
N ARG A 37 3.93 15.52 -11.87
CA ARG A 37 4.65 14.86 -12.96
C ARG A 37 3.83 13.73 -13.58
N SER A 38 2.50 13.74 -13.41
CA SER A 38 1.65 12.74 -14.04
C SER A 38 1.66 12.89 -15.56
N LEU A 39 1.27 11.84 -16.27
CA LEU A 39 1.12 11.88 -17.72
C LEU A 39 0.14 13.01 -18.11
N GLU A 40 -0.95 13.12 -17.37
CA GLU A 40 -1.95 14.16 -17.50
C GLU A 40 -1.35 15.55 -17.26
N ALA A 41 -0.53 15.74 -16.23
CA ALA A 41 0.15 17.01 -16.00
C ALA A 41 1.07 17.40 -17.17
N HIS A 42 1.74 16.42 -17.79
CA HIS A 42 2.58 16.67 -18.95
C HIS A 42 1.79 17.08 -20.19
N PHE A 43 0.61 16.52 -20.46
CA PHE A 43 -0.10 16.75 -21.74
C PHE A 43 -1.38 17.60 -21.63
N LEU A 44 -2.09 17.52 -20.53
CA LEU A 44 -3.33 18.25 -20.25
C LEU A 44 -3.12 19.46 -19.34
N GLY A 45 -2.07 19.42 -18.50
CA GLY A 45 -1.78 20.42 -17.48
C GLY A 45 -2.25 20.01 -16.09
N SER A 46 -1.82 20.75 -15.06
CA SER A 46 -1.94 20.42 -13.63
C SER A 46 -3.36 20.35 -13.05
N HIS A 47 -4.41 20.50 -13.87
CA HIS A 47 -5.81 20.58 -13.42
C HIS A 47 -6.71 19.44 -13.90
N SER A 48 -6.18 18.43 -14.59
CA SER A 48 -6.98 17.26 -14.99
C SER A 48 -6.89 16.17 -13.91
N PRO A 49 -7.98 15.85 -13.19
CA PRO A 49 -7.96 14.79 -12.17
C PRO A 49 -7.74 13.43 -12.84
N PRO A 50 -6.97 12.52 -12.23
CA PRO A 50 -6.87 11.14 -12.70
C PRO A 50 -8.25 10.48 -12.59
N ASP A 51 -8.65 9.74 -13.63
CA ASP A 51 -9.79 8.82 -13.58
C ASP A 51 -9.45 7.66 -12.63
N ARG A 52 -9.57 7.90 -11.31
CA ARG A 52 -9.99 6.99 -10.23
C ARG A 52 -9.68 7.53 -8.83
N CYS A 53 -10.69 7.37 -7.97
CA CYS A 53 -10.67 7.32 -6.50
C CYS A 53 -10.12 8.54 -5.76
N GLU A 54 -11.06 9.39 -5.33
CA GLU A 54 -11.05 10.24 -4.14
C GLU A 54 -9.79 10.18 -3.27
N VAL A 55 -8.94 11.22 -3.33
CA VAL A 55 -8.41 11.87 -2.12
C VAL A 55 -8.32 13.38 -2.37
N VAL A 56 -9.07 14.11 -1.56
CA VAL A 56 -9.17 15.56 -1.46
C VAL A 56 -7.82 16.23 -1.17
N ALA A 57 -7.46 17.26 -1.94
CA ALA A 57 -6.87 18.51 -1.43
C ALA A 57 -6.76 19.56 -2.55
N THR A 58 -7.66 20.53 -2.47
CA THR A 58 -7.70 21.79 -3.21
C THR A 58 -6.55 22.73 -2.83
N ARG A 59 -5.78 23.20 -3.82
CA ARG A 59 -5.18 24.55 -3.76
C ARG A 59 -5.00 25.11 -5.17
N ALA A 60 -5.84 26.09 -5.50
CA ALA A 60 -5.78 26.84 -6.75
C ALA A 60 -4.49 27.67 -6.80
N VAL A 61 -3.67 27.46 -7.83
CA VAL A 61 -2.54 28.32 -8.17
C VAL A 61 -2.75 28.84 -9.59
N SER A 62 -2.50 30.14 -9.74
CA SER A 62 -2.84 31.02 -10.85
C SER A 62 -2.56 30.50 -12.26
N ALA A 63 -3.53 30.72 -13.13
CA ALA A 63 -3.51 30.42 -14.56
C ALA A 63 -2.45 31.25 -15.30
N THR A 64 -1.35 30.62 -15.69
CA THR A 64 -0.55 31.08 -16.83
C THR A 64 -1.22 30.60 -18.12
N THR A 65 -1.58 31.56 -18.96
CA THR A 65 -2.12 31.40 -20.32
C THR A 65 -1.11 30.72 -21.23
N SER A 66 -0.97 29.40 -21.11
CA SER A 66 -0.29 28.55 -22.07
C SER A 66 -1.28 27.59 -22.72
N SER A 67 -0.87 26.93 -23.81
CA SER A 67 -1.73 26.03 -24.61
C SER A 67 -2.46 24.96 -23.79
N ALA A 68 -1.99 24.64 -22.58
CA ALA A 68 -2.61 23.71 -21.64
C ALA A 68 -4.06 24.08 -21.24
N ALA A 69 -4.39 25.37 -21.16
CA ALA A 69 -5.76 25.78 -20.84
C ALA A 69 -6.77 25.39 -21.94
N ARG A 70 -6.33 25.23 -23.19
CA ARG A 70 -7.20 24.88 -24.33
C ARG A 70 -7.43 23.37 -24.47
N THR A 71 -6.59 22.55 -23.85
CA THR A 71 -6.70 21.07 -23.82
C THR A 71 -7.50 20.55 -22.62
N ALA A 72 -7.91 21.42 -21.69
CA ALA A 72 -8.55 21.05 -20.42
C ALA A 72 -9.86 20.24 -20.55
N GLY A 73 -10.46 20.18 -21.75
CA GLY A 73 -11.65 19.36 -22.01
C GLY A 73 -11.37 17.90 -22.39
N ALA A 74 -10.10 17.50 -22.60
CA ALA A 74 -9.77 16.12 -22.92
C ALA A 74 -9.60 15.28 -21.64
N THR A 75 -10.16 14.08 -21.68
CA THR A 75 -10.10 13.09 -20.59
C THR A 75 -8.77 12.34 -20.57
N ALA A 76 -8.44 11.76 -19.41
CA ALA A 76 -7.29 10.88 -19.24
C ALA A 76 -7.36 9.66 -20.18
N THR A 77 -8.57 9.17 -20.50
CA THR A 77 -8.81 8.10 -21.46
C THR A 77 -8.54 8.52 -22.92
N GLU A 78 -8.96 9.72 -23.31
CA GLU A 78 -8.70 10.24 -24.67
C GLU A 78 -7.21 10.49 -24.88
N LEU A 79 -6.51 11.01 -23.87
CA LEU A 79 -5.06 11.17 -23.91
C LEU A 79 -4.36 9.83 -24.18
N ARG A 80 -4.70 8.79 -23.41
CA ARG A 80 -4.12 7.44 -23.59
C ARG A 80 -4.43 6.87 -24.96
N SER A 81 -5.64 7.07 -25.48
CA SER A 81 -6.03 6.65 -26.83
C SER A 81 -5.18 7.32 -27.92
N LEU A 82 -5.03 8.65 -27.85
CA LEU A 82 -4.23 9.42 -28.80
C LEU A 82 -2.75 9.05 -28.76
N LEU A 83 -2.18 8.90 -27.56
CA LEU A 83 -0.80 8.45 -27.38
C LEU A 83 -0.60 7.04 -27.94
N SER A 84 -1.56 6.14 -27.70
CA SER A 84 -1.50 4.77 -28.21
C SER A 84 -1.49 4.73 -29.73
N GLN A 85 -2.40 5.46 -30.38
CA GLN A 85 -2.48 5.54 -31.84
C GLN A 85 -1.20 6.14 -32.43
N ARG A 86 -0.70 7.24 -31.84
CA ARG A 86 0.50 7.89 -32.33
C ARG A 86 1.73 6.98 -32.23
N LEU A 87 1.96 6.37 -31.07
CA LEU A 87 3.09 5.47 -30.86
C LEU A 87 3.02 4.23 -31.76
N LEU A 88 1.81 3.69 -31.99
CA LEU A 88 1.63 2.54 -32.87
C LEU A 88 1.98 2.87 -34.32
N LEU A 89 1.57 4.04 -34.82
CA LEU A 89 1.94 4.51 -36.16
C LEU A 89 3.45 4.71 -36.29
N ASP A 90 4.06 5.35 -35.29
CA ASP A 90 5.51 5.59 -35.27
C ASP A 90 6.27 4.27 -35.24
N ILE A 91 5.91 3.32 -34.36
CA ILE A 91 6.57 2.01 -34.29
C ILE A 91 6.50 1.28 -35.63
N ARG A 92 5.32 1.20 -36.24
CA ARG A 92 5.16 0.54 -37.55
C ARG A 92 6.01 1.22 -38.63
N ARG A 93 6.07 2.55 -38.61
CA ARG A 93 6.85 3.33 -39.58
C ARG A 93 8.37 3.18 -39.38
N TYR A 94 8.86 3.34 -38.16
CA TYR A 94 10.28 3.25 -37.83
C TYR A 94 10.81 1.81 -37.94
N GLN A 95 9.96 0.82 -37.69
CA GLN A 95 10.31 -0.58 -37.96
C GLN A 95 10.46 -0.84 -39.46
N ALA A 96 9.57 -0.31 -40.29
CA ALA A 96 9.68 -0.43 -41.74
C ALA A 96 10.96 0.23 -42.30
N SER A 97 11.50 1.26 -41.61
CA SER A 97 12.78 1.88 -41.95
C SER A 97 13.99 1.30 -41.20
N ASN A 98 13.79 0.26 -40.36
CA ASN A 98 14.81 -0.36 -39.51
C ASN A 98 15.55 0.64 -38.59
N GLN A 99 14.80 1.62 -38.06
CA GLN A 99 15.32 2.73 -37.25
C GLN A 99 15.06 2.57 -35.74
N LEU A 100 14.23 1.61 -35.32
CA LEU A 100 14.01 1.34 -33.90
C LEU A 100 15.12 0.45 -33.36
N ASP A 101 15.70 0.87 -32.25
CA ASP A 101 16.60 0.01 -31.48
C ASP A 101 15.90 -0.65 -30.28
N LEU A 102 16.65 -1.51 -29.59
CA LEU A 102 16.15 -2.26 -28.44
C LEU A 102 15.73 -1.33 -27.28
N ASP A 103 16.43 -0.21 -27.09
CA ASP A 103 16.16 0.71 -25.98
C ASP A 103 14.85 1.46 -26.22
N ASP A 104 14.64 1.95 -27.45
CA ASP A 104 13.39 2.58 -27.87
C ASP A 104 12.19 1.64 -27.67
N LEU A 105 12.30 0.39 -28.14
CA LEU A 105 11.26 -0.63 -27.95
C LEU A 105 10.99 -0.92 -26.47
N SER A 106 12.05 -1.04 -25.66
CA SER A 106 11.91 -1.26 -24.22
C SER A 106 11.20 -0.10 -23.52
N LEU A 107 11.51 1.14 -23.90
CA LEU A 107 10.90 2.34 -23.33
C LEU A 107 9.43 2.47 -23.74
N VAL A 108 9.10 2.22 -25.00
CA VAL A 108 7.70 2.25 -25.45
C VAL A 108 6.88 1.18 -24.75
N LEU A 109 7.39 -0.05 -24.65
CA LEU A 109 6.68 -1.13 -23.98
C LEU A 109 6.50 -0.87 -22.49
N ALA A 110 7.56 -0.46 -21.79
CA ALA A 110 7.50 -0.10 -20.37
C ALA A 110 6.49 1.03 -20.13
N ASN A 111 6.50 2.06 -20.97
CA ASN A 111 5.53 3.16 -20.90
C ASN A 111 4.10 2.70 -21.21
N ALA A 112 3.92 1.80 -22.17
CA ALA A 112 2.61 1.25 -22.50
C ALA A 112 2.01 0.51 -21.30
N ILE A 113 2.80 -0.30 -20.61
CA ILE A 113 2.40 -1.03 -19.41
C ILE A 113 2.10 -0.06 -18.26
N ARG A 114 3.08 0.78 -17.88
CA ARG A 114 3.01 1.70 -16.73
C ARG A 114 1.82 2.67 -16.84
N HIS A 115 1.60 3.23 -18.02
CA HIS A 115 0.56 4.25 -18.24
C HIS A 115 -0.77 3.69 -18.73
N ARG A 116 -0.90 2.36 -18.83
CA ARG A 116 -2.11 1.69 -19.28
C ARG A 116 -2.57 2.18 -20.66
N LEU A 117 -1.64 2.18 -21.62
CA LEU A 117 -1.93 2.45 -23.02
C LEU A 117 -2.72 1.28 -23.66
N SER A 118 -2.88 1.24 -24.97
CA SER A 118 -3.69 0.19 -25.62
C SER A 118 -3.03 -1.20 -25.56
N PRO A 119 -3.83 -2.30 -25.44
CA PRO A 119 -3.33 -3.67 -25.55
C PRO A 119 -2.66 -3.98 -26.89
N GLU A 120 -3.16 -3.39 -27.99
CA GLU A 120 -2.59 -3.55 -29.33
C GLU A 120 -1.17 -2.98 -29.40
N LEU A 121 -0.94 -1.79 -28.81
CA LEU A 121 0.39 -1.19 -28.74
C LEU A 121 1.35 -2.10 -27.97
N ALA A 122 0.93 -2.58 -26.79
CA ALA A 122 1.76 -3.46 -25.97
C ALA A 122 2.11 -4.77 -26.70
N ALA A 123 1.14 -5.42 -27.33
CA ALA A 123 1.37 -6.68 -28.06
C ALA A 123 2.31 -6.51 -29.26
N ILE A 124 2.10 -5.48 -30.08
CA ILE A 124 2.93 -5.23 -31.27
C ILE A 124 4.35 -4.81 -30.87
N THR A 125 4.48 -3.93 -29.88
CA THR A 125 5.79 -3.52 -29.37
C THR A 125 6.54 -4.69 -28.76
N LEU A 126 5.85 -5.58 -28.03
CA LEU A 126 6.44 -6.79 -27.46
C LEU A 126 6.92 -7.76 -28.55
N GLN A 127 6.19 -7.92 -29.65
CA GLN A 127 6.63 -8.73 -30.77
C GLN A 127 7.96 -8.20 -31.35
N TYR A 128 8.02 -6.92 -31.69
CA TYR A 128 9.25 -6.32 -32.22
C TYR A 128 10.39 -6.32 -31.20
N PHE A 129 10.07 -6.13 -29.91
CA PHE A 129 11.05 -6.23 -28.83
C PHE A 129 11.63 -7.65 -28.74
N ALA A 130 10.79 -8.69 -28.81
CA ALA A 130 11.24 -10.08 -28.77
C ALA A 130 12.14 -10.43 -29.97
N ASP A 131 11.78 -9.95 -31.17
CA ASP A 131 12.58 -10.13 -32.38
C ASP A 131 13.94 -9.42 -32.26
N ALA A 132 13.94 -8.16 -31.81
CA ALA A 132 15.16 -7.37 -31.59
C ALA A 132 16.06 -7.99 -30.51
N LEU A 133 15.47 -8.55 -29.44
CA LEU A 133 16.21 -9.23 -28.38
C LEU A 133 16.85 -10.54 -28.87
N SER A 134 16.18 -11.24 -29.79
CA SER A 134 16.60 -12.53 -30.34
C SER A 134 17.56 -12.39 -31.53
N ALA A 135 17.69 -11.20 -32.11
CA ALA A 135 18.65 -10.93 -33.17
C ALA A 135 20.07 -11.32 -32.72
N THR A 136 20.78 -12.06 -33.57
CA THR A 136 22.16 -12.53 -33.33
C THR A 136 23.13 -11.35 -33.27
N GLY A 137 23.25 -10.75 -32.09
CA GLY A 137 24.22 -9.70 -31.76
C GLY A 137 25.45 -10.25 -31.03
N ALA A 138 26.54 -9.48 -31.05
CA ALA A 138 27.76 -9.78 -30.30
C ALA A 138 27.48 -9.97 -28.80
N ALA A 139 28.23 -10.85 -28.12
CA ALA A 139 28.10 -11.12 -26.69
C ALA A 139 28.15 -9.84 -25.82
N ASN A 140 28.83 -8.79 -26.29
CA ASN A 140 28.93 -7.49 -25.62
C ASN A 140 27.58 -6.74 -25.49
N GLN A 141 26.51 -7.21 -26.14
CA GLN A 141 25.17 -6.62 -26.02
C GLN A 141 24.35 -7.19 -24.86
N GLU A 142 24.83 -8.23 -24.16
CA GLU A 142 24.05 -8.85 -23.09
C GLU A 142 23.68 -7.87 -21.95
N PRO A 143 24.58 -7.00 -21.45
CA PRO A 143 24.21 -6.01 -20.44
C PRO A 143 23.06 -5.09 -20.90
N ARG A 144 23.08 -4.65 -22.16
CA ARG A 144 22.03 -3.82 -22.77
C ARG A 144 20.70 -4.57 -22.84
N ARG A 145 20.73 -5.87 -23.19
CA ARG A 145 19.54 -6.73 -23.23
C ARG A 145 18.94 -6.94 -21.85
N ILE A 146 19.79 -7.15 -20.83
CA ILE A 146 19.37 -7.27 -19.43
C ILE A 146 18.75 -5.97 -18.94
N GLU A 147 19.35 -4.82 -19.25
CA GLU A 147 18.80 -3.52 -18.89
C GLU A 147 17.42 -3.30 -19.54
N ALA A 148 17.29 -3.58 -20.84
CA ALA A 148 16.04 -3.46 -21.57
C ALA A 148 14.92 -4.37 -21.00
N LEU A 149 15.23 -5.63 -20.67
CA LEU A 149 14.29 -6.54 -20.00
C LEU A 149 13.94 -6.06 -18.57
N SER A 150 14.92 -5.52 -17.85
CA SER A 150 14.71 -5.01 -16.49
C SER A 150 13.71 -3.85 -16.47
N ARG A 151 13.78 -2.94 -17.45
CA ARG A 151 12.78 -1.85 -17.59
C ARG A 151 11.35 -2.38 -17.77
N ILE A 152 11.18 -3.47 -18.53
CA ILE A 152 9.87 -4.10 -18.74
C ILE A 152 9.38 -4.79 -17.46
N MET A 153 10.27 -5.51 -16.77
CA MET A 153 9.96 -6.15 -15.49
C MET A 153 9.52 -5.12 -14.44
N GLU A 154 10.25 -4.00 -14.33
CA GLU A 154 9.94 -2.89 -13.44
C GLU A 154 8.57 -2.28 -13.77
N ALA A 155 8.29 -1.99 -15.04
CA ALA A 155 6.98 -1.47 -15.45
C ALA A 155 5.82 -2.42 -15.12
N CYS A 156 6.03 -3.74 -15.24
CA CYS A 156 5.06 -4.74 -14.81
C CYS A 156 4.82 -4.72 -13.29
N CYS A 157 5.87 -4.50 -12.49
CA CYS A 157 5.76 -4.38 -11.04
C CYS A 157 5.01 -3.10 -10.64
N ASP A 158 5.27 -1.97 -11.33
CA ASP A 158 4.64 -0.68 -11.06
C ASP A 158 3.12 -0.66 -11.36
N ALA A 159 2.68 -1.37 -12.40
CA ALA A 159 1.35 -1.16 -12.98
C ALA A 159 0.17 -1.79 -12.22
N GLU A 160 0.45 -2.68 -11.25
CA GLU A 160 -0.50 -3.63 -10.65
C GLU A 160 -1.28 -4.39 -11.74
N LEU A 161 -0.79 -5.58 -12.14
CA LEU A 161 -1.34 -6.40 -13.24
C LEU A 161 -2.79 -6.84 -12.99
N THR A 162 -3.72 -5.95 -13.30
CA THR A 162 -5.17 -6.07 -13.15
C THR A 162 -5.85 -6.01 -14.52
N GLU A 163 -7.19 -6.16 -14.55
CA GLU A 163 -8.01 -6.08 -15.77
C GLU A 163 -7.82 -4.79 -16.59
N TRP A 164 -7.30 -3.73 -15.98
CA TRP A 164 -7.07 -2.43 -16.59
C TRP A 164 -5.69 -2.28 -17.24
N THR A 165 -4.83 -3.29 -17.11
CA THR A 165 -3.53 -3.28 -17.75
C THR A 165 -3.63 -3.75 -19.21
N PRO A 166 -2.80 -3.22 -20.11
CA PRO A 166 -2.80 -3.63 -21.52
C PRO A 166 -2.22 -5.03 -21.75
N MET A 167 -1.76 -5.68 -20.69
CA MET A 167 -1.09 -6.97 -20.75
C MET A 167 -2.11 -8.11 -20.81
N THR A 168 -1.86 -9.06 -21.70
CA THR A 168 -2.58 -10.34 -21.74
C THR A 168 -1.72 -11.45 -21.13
N TRP A 169 -2.34 -12.60 -20.84
CA TRP A 169 -1.62 -13.79 -20.42
C TRP A 169 -0.56 -14.24 -21.44
N ASP A 170 -0.83 -14.09 -22.73
CA ASP A 170 0.11 -14.44 -23.80
C ASP A 170 1.31 -13.47 -23.84
N CYS A 171 1.06 -12.17 -23.58
CA CYS A 171 2.14 -11.20 -23.44
C CYS A 171 3.05 -11.53 -22.25
N LEU A 172 2.47 -11.90 -21.09
CA LEU A 172 3.25 -12.30 -19.93
C LEU A 172 4.03 -13.60 -20.17
N ALA A 173 3.43 -14.59 -20.82
CA ALA A 173 4.10 -15.82 -21.19
C ALA A 173 5.32 -15.56 -22.10
N THR A 174 5.17 -14.64 -23.05
CA THR A 174 6.26 -14.22 -23.94
C THR A 174 7.41 -13.58 -23.15
N ILE A 175 7.11 -12.65 -22.23
CA ILE A 175 8.13 -12.02 -21.37
C ILE A 175 8.83 -13.07 -20.49
N VAL A 176 8.08 -13.98 -19.88
CA VAL A 176 8.64 -15.08 -19.07
C VAL A 176 9.56 -15.96 -19.91
N ALA A 177 9.18 -16.29 -21.15
CA ALA A 177 10.04 -17.06 -22.05
C ALA A 177 11.34 -16.32 -22.39
N LEU A 178 11.29 -15.01 -22.64
CA LEU A 178 12.48 -14.19 -22.91
C LEU A 178 13.42 -14.12 -21.70
N ILE A 179 12.85 -14.07 -20.49
CA ILE A 179 13.57 -14.14 -19.22
C ILE A 179 14.26 -15.51 -19.06
N GLU A 180 13.55 -16.60 -19.30
CA GLU A 180 14.11 -17.95 -19.18
C GLU A 180 15.29 -18.18 -20.13
N GLN A 181 15.23 -17.67 -21.36
CA GLN A 181 16.33 -17.76 -22.32
C GLN A 181 17.61 -17.07 -21.84
N ARG A 182 17.49 -16.07 -20.96
CA ARG A 182 18.60 -15.25 -20.43
C ARG A 182 18.77 -15.41 -18.92
N TRP A 183 18.31 -16.55 -18.40
CA TRP A 183 18.22 -16.81 -16.96
C TRP A 183 19.53 -16.56 -16.21
N LEU A 184 20.64 -17.08 -16.74
CA LEU A 184 21.95 -16.99 -16.08
C LEU A 184 22.40 -15.54 -15.90
N ALA A 185 22.16 -14.68 -16.90
CA ALA A 185 22.55 -13.27 -16.84
C ALA A 185 21.64 -12.46 -15.91
N LEU A 186 20.34 -12.76 -15.87
CA LEU A 186 19.40 -12.12 -14.94
C LEU A 186 19.64 -12.53 -13.48
N ALA A 187 20.02 -13.78 -13.25
CA ALA A 187 20.30 -14.29 -11.91
C ALA A 187 21.70 -13.91 -11.39
N ALA A 188 22.58 -13.37 -12.24
CA ALA A 188 23.98 -13.10 -11.89
C ALA A 188 24.17 -11.94 -10.90
N THR A 189 23.29 -10.93 -10.90
CA THR A 189 23.40 -9.79 -9.98
C THR A 189 22.26 -9.79 -8.99
N ALA A 190 22.56 -9.54 -7.72
CA ALA A 190 21.56 -9.60 -6.66
C ALA A 190 20.44 -8.57 -6.83
N SER A 191 20.74 -7.39 -7.39
CA SER A 191 19.76 -6.35 -7.69
C SER A 191 18.78 -6.76 -8.78
N VAL A 192 19.28 -7.31 -9.89
CA VAL A 192 18.43 -7.79 -11.00
C VAL A 192 17.67 -9.03 -10.57
N CYS A 193 18.27 -9.92 -9.77
CA CYS A 193 17.58 -11.08 -9.25
C CYS A 193 16.45 -10.70 -8.25
N ALA A 194 16.62 -9.64 -7.46
CA ALA A 194 15.54 -9.10 -6.63
C ALA A 194 14.39 -8.53 -7.46
N LEU A 195 14.69 -7.85 -8.57
CA LEU A 195 13.68 -7.40 -9.52
C LEU A 195 12.98 -8.58 -10.23
N LEU A 196 13.74 -9.61 -10.58
CA LEU A 196 13.21 -10.84 -11.16
C LEU A 196 12.22 -11.53 -10.21
N LEU A 197 12.55 -11.64 -8.92
CA LEU A 197 11.64 -12.17 -7.90
C LEU A 197 10.36 -11.32 -7.80
N GLN A 198 10.49 -10.00 -7.78
CA GLN A 198 9.34 -9.09 -7.79
C GLN A 198 8.45 -9.33 -9.01
N PHE A 199 9.02 -9.32 -10.21
CA PHE A 199 8.29 -9.57 -11.45
C PHE A 199 7.56 -10.92 -11.44
N LEU A 200 8.26 -12.00 -11.08
CA LEU A 200 7.67 -13.35 -11.02
C LEU A 200 6.51 -13.40 -10.01
N SER A 201 6.67 -12.78 -8.85
CA SER A 201 5.60 -12.68 -7.84
C SER A 201 4.41 -11.85 -8.32
N THR A 202 4.67 -10.80 -9.10
CA THR A 202 3.64 -9.95 -9.70
C THR A 202 2.83 -10.73 -10.73
N VAL A 203 3.47 -11.58 -11.55
CA VAL A 203 2.75 -12.49 -12.48
C VAL A 203 1.91 -13.51 -11.70
N VAL A 204 2.44 -14.08 -10.62
CA VAL A 204 1.68 -14.98 -9.72
C VAL A 204 0.44 -14.27 -9.15
N GLY A 205 0.59 -13.00 -8.79
CA GLY A 205 -0.48 -12.15 -8.27
C GLY A 205 -1.43 -11.55 -9.30
N ALA A 206 -1.13 -11.65 -10.59
CA ALA A 206 -1.88 -10.97 -11.62
C ALA A 206 -3.35 -11.42 -11.69
N GLN A 207 -4.23 -10.45 -11.91
CA GLN A 207 -5.67 -10.59 -12.07
C GLN A 207 -6.09 -10.00 -13.43
N LEU A 208 -5.64 -10.64 -14.52
CA LEU A 208 -5.99 -10.25 -15.88
C LEU A 208 -7.28 -10.96 -16.33
N GLN A 209 -8.06 -10.31 -17.21
CA GLN A 209 -9.26 -10.92 -17.77
C GLN A 209 -8.92 -12.20 -18.55
N GLY A 210 -9.55 -13.31 -18.18
CA GLY A 210 -9.58 -14.52 -19.01
C GLY A 210 -10.60 -14.31 -20.13
N ARG A 211 -10.18 -13.84 -21.30
CA ARG A 211 -11.10 -13.66 -22.44
C ARG A 211 -11.62 -15.03 -22.91
N ALA A 212 -12.79 -15.41 -22.41
CA ALA A 212 -13.61 -16.48 -22.94
C ALA A 212 -13.98 -16.17 -24.42
N ALA A 213 -13.94 -17.21 -25.25
CA ALA A 213 -14.45 -17.29 -26.63
C ALA A 213 -13.85 -16.36 -27.71
N SER A 214 -12.91 -16.91 -28.50
CA SER A 214 -12.98 -16.97 -29.98
C SER A 214 -11.76 -17.72 -30.53
N SER A 215 -12.03 -18.90 -31.12
CA SER A 215 -11.31 -19.55 -32.24
C SER A 215 -9.80 -19.29 -32.41
N GLY A 216 -8.96 -20.29 -32.12
CA GLY A 216 -7.90 -20.66 -33.08
C GLY A 216 -6.45 -20.86 -32.62
N LEU A 217 -5.99 -20.33 -31.48
CA LEU A 217 -4.60 -20.54 -31.03
C LEU A 217 -4.54 -20.92 -29.55
N LEU A 218 -3.60 -21.82 -29.23
CA LEU A 218 -3.24 -22.30 -27.89
C LEU A 218 -3.01 -21.10 -26.96
N LYS A 219 -4.05 -20.61 -26.28
CA LYS A 219 -3.92 -19.54 -25.29
C LYS A 219 -3.13 -20.07 -24.08
N THR A 220 -2.32 -19.19 -23.51
CA THR A 220 -1.60 -19.47 -22.26
C THR A 220 -2.59 -19.77 -21.14
N ASP A 221 -2.49 -20.94 -20.52
CA ASP A 221 -3.18 -21.24 -19.27
C ASP A 221 -2.56 -20.39 -18.16
N SER A 222 -3.37 -19.53 -17.54
CA SER A 222 -2.92 -18.63 -16.50
C SER A 222 -2.41 -19.38 -15.27
N GLN A 223 -3.01 -20.51 -14.90
CA GLN A 223 -2.55 -21.31 -13.77
C GLN A 223 -1.21 -21.96 -14.06
N LEU A 224 -1.02 -22.55 -15.24
CA LEU A 224 0.26 -23.12 -15.64
C LEU A 224 1.37 -22.06 -15.68
N LEU A 225 1.07 -20.84 -16.16
CA LEU A 225 2.04 -19.74 -16.14
C LEU A 225 2.41 -19.35 -14.71
N LYS A 226 1.42 -19.23 -13.81
CA LYS A 226 1.68 -18.91 -12.39
C LYS A 226 2.51 -19.98 -11.71
N GLU A 227 2.21 -21.25 -11.95
CA GLU A 227 3.02 -22.38 -11.45
C GLU A 227 4.44 -22.35 -12.02
N ARG A 228 4.61 -21.98 -13.30
CA ARG A 228 5.94 -21.82 -13.90
C ARG A 228 6.70 -20.69 -13.22
N CYS A 229 6.07 -19.53 -13.03
CA CYS A 229 6.68 -18.40 -12.32
C CYS A 229 7.06 -18.76 -10.89
N LEU A 230 6.27 -19.58 -10.19
CA LEU A 230 6.61 -20.09 -8.86
C LEU A 230 7.88 -20.97 -8.89
N LYS A 231 8.01 -21.87 -9.86
CA LYS A 231 9.22 -22.71 -10.05
C LYS A 231 10.45 -21.87 -10.39
N LEU A 232 10.28 -20.82 -11.20
CA LEU A 232 11.36 -19.87 -11.50
C LEU A 232 11.75 -19.07 -10.26
N ALA A 233 10.78 -18.62 -9.46
CA ALA A 233 11.05 -17.91 -8.21
C ALA A 233 11.84 -18.79 -7.23
N ASP A 234 11.53 -20.08 -7.14
CA ASP A 234 12.32 -21.05 -6.36
C ASP A 234 13.76 -21.13 -6.87
N SER A 235 13.94 -21.25 -8.19
CA SER A 235 15.27 -21.32 -8.82
C SER A 235 16.09 -20.05 -8.58
N ALA A 236 15.47 -18.87 -8.67
CA ALA A 236 16.12 -17.58 -8.42
C ALA A 236 16.49 -17.43 -6.94
N THR A 237 15.62 -17.90 -6.05
CA THR A 237 15.88 -17.91 -4.60
C THR A 237 17.06 -18.79 -4.25
N GLN A 238 17.17 -19.96 -4.89
CA GLN A 238 18.33 -20.85 -4.70
C GLN A 238 19.62 -20.20 -5.19
N ALA A 239 19.63 -19.58 -6.38
CA ALA A 239 20.79 -18.85 -6.88
C ALA A 239 21.22 -17.70 -5.93
N LEU A 240 20.26 -16.98 -5.34
CA LEU A 240 20.55 -15.95 -4.34
C LEU A 240 21.10 -16.52 -3.03
N ALA A 241 20.60 -17.67 -2.59
CA ALA A 241 21.11 -18.33 -1.39
C ALA A 241 22.58 -18.75 -1.58
N GLU A 242 22.91 -19.33 -2.74
CA GLU A 242 24.29 -19.70 -3.11
C GLU A 242 25.20 -18.45 -3.24
N ALA A 243 24.71 -17.36 -3.84
CA ALA A 243 25.47 -16.12 -3.99
C ALA A 243 25.75 -15.43 -2.63
N LEU A 244 24.80 -15.48 -1.70
CA LEU A 244 24.93 -14.89 -0.36
C LEU A 244 26.08 -15.50 0.46
N GLU A 245 26.43 -16.76 0.20
CA GLU A 245 27.57 -17.42 0.85
C GLU A 245 28.92 -16.93 0.30
N SER A 246 28.93 -16.24 -0.85
CA SER A 246 30.16 -15.95 -1.61
C SER A 246 30.67 -14.50 -1.57
N ASP A 247 29.81 -13.47 -1.42
CA ASP A 247 30.29 -12.07 -1.52
C ASP A 247 29.38 -11.00 -0.84
N GLU A 248 30.00 -9.97 -0.22
CA GLU A 248 29.36 -8.82 0.42
C GLU A 248 28.83 -7.77 -0.57
N SER A 249 29.31 -7.75 -1.82
CA SER A 249 28.94 -6.75 -2.84
C SER A 249 27.48 -6.86 -3.33
N SER A 250 26.77 -7.90 -2.90
CA SER A 250 25.44 -8.32 -3.34
C SER A 250 24.27 -7.76 -2.50
N ARG A 251 24.51 -6.77 -1.64
CA ARG A 251 23.51 -6.28 -0.67
C ARG A 251 22.41 -5.44 -1.31
N TRP A 252 21.17 -5.75 -0.96
CA TRP A 252 19.99 -5.02 -1.44
C TRP A 252 19.80 -3.66 -0.79
N ASN A 253 19.45 -2.66 -1.59
CA ASN A 253 19.03 -1.35 -1.07
C ASN A 253 17.65 -1.43 -0.37
N PRO A 254 17.24 -0.40 0.40
CA PRO A 254 15.95 -0.41 1.09
C PRO A 254 14.73 -0.65 0.20
N GLY A 255 14.71 -0.11 -1.02
CA GLY A 255 13.61 -0.33 -1.97
C GLY A 255 13.51 -1.79 -2.41
N GLN A 256 14.64 -2.43 -2.65
CA GLN A 256 14.72 -3.87 -2.98
C GLN A 256 14.27 -4.73 -1.80
N LEU A 257 14.66 -4.38 -0.56
CA LEU A 257 14.19 -5.08 0.65
C LEU A 257 12.66 -5.01 0.77
N GLN A 258 12.08 -3.83 0.56
CA GLN A 258 10.63 -3.63 0.59
C GLN A 258 9.93 -4.41 -0.53
N GLY A 259 10.46 -4.34 -1.76
CA GLY A 259 9.92 -5.10 -2.90
C GLY A 259 9.93 -6.61 -2.65
N VAL A 260 11.00 -7.15 -2.05
CA VAL A 260 11.06 -8.57 -1.69
C VAL A 260 10.14 -8.92 -0.50
N CYS A 261 9.82 -7.98 0.40
CA CYS A 261 8.76 -8.20 1.39
C CYS A 261 7.41 -8.45 0.69
N ALA A 262 7.07 -7.62 -0.30
CA ALA A 262 5.85 -7.79 -1.10
C ALA A 262 5.84 -9.13 -1.85
N VAL A 263 6.99 -9.59 -2.37
CA VAL A 263 7.14 -10.94 -2.96
C VAL A 263 6.71 -12.01 -1.97
N VAL A 264 7.23 -11.98 -0.73
CA VAL A 264 6.91 -12.99 0.29
C VAL A 264 5.41 -13.00 0.59
N GLU A 265 4.80 -11.84 0.77
CA GLU A 265 3.36 -11.75 1.02
C GLU A 265 2.53 -12.28 -0.14
N GLN A 266 2.91 -11.95 -1.38
CA GLN A 266 2.20 -12.35 -2.58
C GLN A 266 2.29 -13.87 -2.82
N LEU A 267 3.49 -14.44 -2.71
CA LEU A 267 3.70 -15.87 -2.82
C LEU A 267 3.02 -16.63 -1.68
N ARG A 268 3.06 -16.11 -0.45
CA ARG A 268 2.34 -16.70 0.69
C ARG A 268 0.84 -16.77 0.44
N LYS A 269 0.22 -15.70 -0.07
CA LYS A 269 -1.20 -15.69 -0.44
C LYS A 269 -1.51 -16.75 -1.49
N PHE A 270 -0.73 -16.79 -2.56
CA PHE A 270 -0.93 -17.76 -3.66
C PHE A 270 -0.76 -19.21 -3.20
N GLU A 271 0.34 -19.54 -2.53
CA GLU A 271 0.64 -20.91 -2.09
C GLU A 271 -0.36 -21.39 -1.01
N ASN A 272 -0.88 -20.51 -0.16
CA ASN A 272 -1.91 -20.86 0.83
C ASN A 272 -3.28 -21.13 0.19
N LEU A 273 -3.68 -20.32 -0.80
CA LEU A 273 -4.93 -20.55 -1.55
C LEU A 273 -4.85 -21.82 -2.40
N ASN A 274 -3.66 -22.11 -2.92
CA ASN A 274 -3.39 -23.24 -3.80
C ASN A 274 -2.63 -24.37 -3.10
N ALA A 275 -2.84 -24.58 -1.79
CA ALA A 275 -2.11 -25.60 -1.04
C ALA A 275 -2.15 -26.97 -1.77
N HIS A 276 -3.29 -27.32 -2.39
CA HIS A 276 -3.45 -28.52 -3.20
C HIS A 276 -2.55 -28.64 -4.44
N ILE A 277 -2.13 -27.52 -5.06
CA ILE A 277 -1.29 -27.49 -6.26
C ILE A 277 0.16 -27.90 -5.93
N SER A 278 0.65 -27.57 -4.72
CA SER A 278 1.97 -28.03 -4.27
C SER A 278 2.02 -29.56 -4.05
N HIS A 279 0.86 -30.22 -3.98
CA HIS A 279 0.74 -31.64 -3.61
C HIS A 279 0.56 -32.59 -4.80
N SER A 280 0.34 -32.11 -6.03
CA SER A 280 0.10 -32.98 -7.21
C SER A 280 1.34 -33.21 -8.09
N SER A 281 2.56 -33.19 -7.53
CA SER A 281 3.77 -33.53 -8.31
C SER A 281 3.88 -35.00 -8.74
N ALA A 282 2.91 -35.86 -8.41
CA ALA A 282 2.89 -37.26 -8.86
C ALA A 282 2.15 -37.50 -10.20
N LYS A 283 1.27 -36.60 -10.67
CA LYS A 283 0.47 -36.86 -11.89
C LYS A 283 0.07 -35.58 -12.64
N GLN A 284 1.01 -34.83 -13.22
CA GLN A 284 0.65 -33.95 -14.34
C GLN A 284 1.84 -33.51 -15.21
N MET A 285 1.67 -33.76 -16.52
CA MET A 285 2.39 -33.29 -17.71
C MET A 285 3.92 -33.47 -17.77
N SER A 286 4.32 -34.51 -18.48
CA SER A 286 5.67 -35.03 -18.73
C SER A 286 6.58 -34.18 -19.62
N PHE A 287 6.24 -32.93 -19.97
CA PHE A 287 7.06 -32.17 -20.92
C PHE A 287 8.25 -31.44 -20.27
N TRP A 288 8.20 -31.13 -18.98
CA TRP A 288 9.24 -30.33 -18.30
C TRP A 288 9.72 -30.99 -17.01
N LYS A 289 10.45 -32.11 -17.11
CA LYS A 289 11.14 -32.73 -15.96
C LYS A 289 12.55 -32.15 -15.80
N ARG A 290 12.81 -31.49 -14.67
CA ARG A 290 14.13 -31.55 -13.99
C ARG A 290 13.94 -32.22 -12.63
N HIS A 291 14.91 -33.06 -12.26
CA HIS A 291 14.87 -33.91 -11.07
C HIS A 291 14.91 -33.10 -9.77
N GLY A 292 13.94 -33.32 -8.89
CA GLY A 292 13.93 -32.79 -7.52
C GLY A 292 13.52 -33.90 -6.54
N THR A 293 14.35 -34.11 -5.52
CA THR A 293 14.18 -35.09 -4.45
C THR A 293 13.05 -34.73 -3.48
N VAL A 294 12.32 -35.73 -3.02
CA VAL A 294 11.16 -35.65 -2.12
C VAL A 294 11.60 -35.27 -0.70
N ASN A 295 11.56 -33.99 -0.36
CA ASN A 295 11.54 -33.49 1.02
C ASN A 295 10.21 -32.73 1.23
N GLU A 296 9.75 -32.61 2.49
CA GLU A 296 8.55 -31.84 2.86
C GLU A 296 8.41 -30.57 2.00
N PRO A 297 7.23 -30.31 1.40
CA PRO A 297 7.05 -29.24 0.44
C PRO A 297 7.42 -27.91 1.08
N THR A 298 8.61 -27.44 0.76
CA THR A 298 9.16 -26.23 1.33
C THR A 298 8.61 -25.09 0.48
N TYR A 299 7.52 -24.46 0.94
CA TYR A 299 6.90 -23.33 0.26
C TYR A 299 7.95 -22.30 -0.17
N VAL A 300 7.84 -21.83 -1.42
CA VAL A 300 8.80 -20.91 -2.02
C VAL A 300 8.86 -19.61 -1.21
N TRP A 301 7.72 -19.11 -0.73
CA TRP A 301 7.67 -17.92 0.12
C TRP A 301 8.52 -18.06 1.39
N LYS A 302 8.63 -19.27 1.98
CA LYS A 302 9.48 -19.51 3.16
C LYS A 302 10.96 -19.44 2.80
N LYS A 303 11.35 -19.94 1.63
CA LYS A 303 12.73 -19.84 1.13
C LYS A 303 13.11 -18.39 0.84
N VAL A 304 12.25 -17.65 0.15
CA VAL A 304 12.44 -16.21 -0.13
C VAL A 304 12.56 -15.42 1.19
N ARG A 305 11.68 -15.69 2.16
CA ARG A 305 11.75 -15.07 3.49
C ARG A 305 13.08 -15.32 4.19
N ARG A 306 13.66 -16.52 4.07
CA ARG A 306 14.99 -16.84 4.64
C ARG A 306 16.09 -16.02 3.97
N VAL A 307 16.12 -15.97 2.64
CA VAL A 307 17.08 -15.14 1.88
C VAL A 307 16.96 -13.66 2.25
N LEU A 308 15.74 -13.13 2.30
CA LEU A 308 15.46 -11.75 2.73
C LEU A 308 15.96 -11.49 4.17
N THR A 309 15.66 -12.41 5.09
CA THR A 309 16.12 -12.31 6.49
C THR A 309 17.65 -12.28 6.55
N MET A 310 18.33 -13.15 5.81
CA MET A 310 19.79 -13.18 5.74
C MET A 310 20.35 -11.89 5.13
N GLN A 311 19.75 -11.37 4.06
CA GLN A 311 20.12 -10.08 3.45
C GLN A 311 20.06 -8.96 4.48
N ILE A 312 18.98 -8.85 5.27
CA ILE A 312 18.86 -7.84 6.33
C ILE A 312 19.95 -8.05 7.39
N LEU A 313 20.09 -9.28 7.90
CA LEU A 313 21.03 -9.62 8.97
C LEU A 313 22.49 -9.41 8.57
N THR A 314 22.85 -9.55 7.30
CA THR A 314 24.21 -9.28 6.81
C THR A 314 24.39 -7.86 6.28
N HIS A 315 23.34 -7.05 6.13
CA HIS A 315 23.44 -5.71 5.55
C HIS A 315 24.25 -4.74 6.44
N GLY A 316 25.55 -4.57 6.15
CA GLY A 316 26.49 -3.79 6.96
C GLY A 316 26.23 -2.27 6.93
N THR A 317 25.65 -1.75 5.86
CA THR A 317 25.34 -0.31 5.71
C THR A 317 23.89 0.04 6.03
N LEU A 318 23.10 -0.88 6.59
CA LEU A 318 21.64 -0.73 6.70
C LEU A 318 21.29 0.46 7.59
N GLU A 319 22.02 0.61 8.69
CA GLU A 319 21.87 1.75 9.58
C GLU A 319 22.09 3.09 8.85
N ARG A 320 23.13 3.18 8.01
CA ARG A 320 23.39 4.40 7.23
C ARG A 320 22.28 4.64 6.20
N ALA A 321 21.81 3.59 5.55
CA ALA A 321 20.71 3.68 4.59
C ALA A 321 19.42 4.16 5.27
N VAL A 322 19.01 3.55 6.37
CA VAL A 322 17.82 3.95 7.14
C VAL A 322 17.93 5.39 7.63
N ARG A 323 19.10 5.82 8.13
CA ARG A 323 19.30 7.21 8.57
C ARG A 323 19.23 8.24 7.45
N ALA A 324 19.47 7.84 6.20
CA ALA A 324 19.36 8.72 5.03
C ALA A 324 17.93 8.79 4.46
N MET A 325 17.03 7.91 4.91
CA MET A 325 15.63 7.89 4.47
C MET A 325 14.80 8.96 5.19
N THR A 326 13.72 9.39 4.53
CA THR A 326 12.68 10.16 5.22
C THR A 326 11.95 9.29 6.23
N LEU A 327 11.29 9.90 7.22
CA LEU A 327 10.49 9.15 8.21
C LEU A 327 9.40 8.31 7.53
N GLN A 328 8.81 8.81 6.44
CA GLN A 328 7.82 8.07 5.65
C GLN A 328 8.42 6.81 5.03
N GLN A 329 9.54 6.94 4.33
CA GLN A 329 10.20 5.80 3.71
C GLN A 329 10.64 4.77 4.76
N ALA A 330 11.17 5.25 5.90
CA ALA A 330 11.58 4.37 6.99
C ALA A 330 10.38 3.67 7.66
N SER A 331 9.22 4.33 7.78
CA SER A 331 8.00 3.74 8.33
C SER A 331 7.43 2.64 7.42
N GLU A 332 7.44 2.86 6.10
CA GLU A 332 6.98 1.89 5.10
C GLU A 332 7.89 0.65 5.03
N LEU A 333 9.21 0.87 5.03
CA LEU A 333 10.18 -0.22 5.10
C LEU A 333 10.00 -1.05 6.37
N PHE A 334 9.90 -0.37 7.52
CA PHE A 334 9.77 -1.04 8.81
C PHE A 334 8.47 -1.83 8.92
N ALA A 335 7.35 -1.28 8.45
CA ALA A 335 6.08 -1.99 8.39
C ALA A 335 6.19 -3.28 7.56
N SER A 336 6.79 -3.19 6.36
CA SER A 336 6.97 -4.32 5.45
C SER A 336 7.84 -5.43 6.07
N ILE A 337 8.93 -5.04 6.73
CA ILE A 337 9.83 -5.99 7.39
C ILE A 337 9.18 -6.61 8.63
N SER A 338 8.42 -5.84 9.40
CA SER A 338 7.76 -6.31 10.63
C SER A 338 6.66 -7.34 10.36
N THR A 339 5.95 -7.24 9.24
CA THR A 339 4.93 -8.23 8.84
C THR A 339 5.54 -9.49 8.21
N THR A 340 6.75 -9.38 7.66
CA THR A 340 7.33 -10.42 6.80
C THR A 340 8.43 -11.24 7.50
N CYS A 341 9.30 -10.60 8.26
CA CYS A 341 10.54 -11.19 8.76
C CYS A 341 10.44 -11.68 10.23
N GLY A 342 11.48 -12.36 10.72
CA GLY A 342 11.59 -12.76 12.13
C GLY A 342 12.19 -11.66 13.03
N ALA A 343 12.15 -11.88 14.35
CA ALA A 343 12.55 -10.93 15.38
C ALA A 343 13.93 -10.28 15.13
N ASP A 344 14.94 -11.08 14.79
CA ASP A 344 16.33 -10.59 14.62
C ASP A 344 16.45 -9.56 13.49
N ALA A 345 15.81 -9.83 12.34
CA ALA A 345 15.82 -8.92 11.20
C ALA A 345 15.06 -7.63 11.54
N VAL A 346 13.93 -7.73 12.26
CA VAL A 346 13.20 -6.55 12.69
C VAL A 346 14.03 -5.73 13.67
N GLY A 347 14.69 -6.35 14.64
CA GLY A 347 15.58 -5.69 15.59
C GLY A 347 16.67 -4.87 14.91
N LYS A 348 17.25 -5.39 13.82
CA LYS A 348 18.30 -4.71 13.05
C LYS A 348 17.83 -3.43 12.34
N VAL A 349 16.55 -3.36 11.95
CA VAL A 349 15.93 -2.15 11.37
C VAL A 349 15.37 -1.24 12.45
N ALA A 350 14.84 -1.81 13.54
CA ALA A 350 14.28 -1.07 14.65
C ALA A 350 15.33 -0.20 15.36
N ALA A 351 16.58 -0.67 15.48
CA ALA A 351 17.64 0.08 16.15
C ALA A 351 17.97 1.45 15.50
N PRO A 352 18.27 1.55 14.19
CA PRO A 352 18.46 2.86 13.55
C PRO A 352 17.17 3.70 13.53
N LEU A 353 15.99 3.07 13.37
CA LEU A 353 14.72 3.78 13.41
C LEU A 353 14.42 4.38 14.78
N HIS A 354 14.79 3.70 15.86
CA HIS A 354 14.68 4.20 17.22
C HIS A 354 15.54 5.45 17.43
N ARG A 355 16.77 5.47 16.88
CA ARG A 355 17.62 6.67 16.89
C ARG A 355 17.01 7.83 16.10
N MET A 356 16.39 7.54 14.96
CA MET A 356 15.65 8.53 14.17
C MET A 356 14.48 9.11 14.98
N LEU A 357 13.66 8.26 15.61
CA LEU A 357 12.52 8.70 16.41
C LEU A 357 12.93 9.60 17.59
N LYS A 358 14.07 9.35 18.24
CA LYS A 358 14.55 10.20 19.35
C LYS A 358 14.72 11.67 18.99
N VAL A 359 14.98 11.98 17.72
CA VAL A 359 15.20 13.35 17.22
C VAL A 359 14.06 13.86 16.33
N VAL A 360 13.03 13.05 16.08
CA VAL A 360 11.87 13.44 15.28
C VAL A 360 11.03 14.47 16.02
N VAL A 361 10.61 15.50 15.28
CA VAL A 361 9.62 16.48 15.70
C VAL A 361 8.30 16.16 14.98
N ALA A 362 7.34 15.55 15.67
CA ALA A 362 6.05 15.15 15.09
C ALA A 362 5.01 16.27 15.22
N ALA A 363 5.30 17.46 14.67
CA ALA A 363 4.47 18.65 14.81
C ALA A 363 3.35 18.79 13.76
N ASP A 364 3.24 17.85 12.82
CA ASP A 364 2.20 17.79 11.78
C ASP A 364 1.56 16.41 11.69
N LEU A 365 0.35 16.34 11.11
CA LEU A 365 -0.44 15.11 10.99
C LEU A 365 0.26 14.02 10.16
N GLY A 366 1.02 14.39 9.12
CA GLY A 366 1.72 13.42 8.27
C GLY A 366 2.85 12.74 9.03
N THR A 367 3.67 13.52 9.73
CA THR A 367 4.74 13.00 10.59
C THR A 367 4.18 12.17 11.74
N MET A 368 3.13 12.64 12.42
CA MET A 368 2.45 11.89 13.47
C MET A 368 1.86 10.56 12.95
N GLY A 369 1.25 10.56 11.76
CA GLY A 369 0.77 9.34 11.12
C GLY A 369 1.88 8.31 10.87
N ASN A 370 3.07 8.76 10.49
CA ASN A 370 4.24 7.88 10.36
C ASN A 370 4.72 7.32 11.71
N VAL A 371 4.70 8.12 12.79
CA VAL A 371 5.06 7.66 14.15
C VAL A 371 4.09 6.58 14.63
N ILE A 372 2.78 6.79 14.42
CA ILE A 372 1.74 5.80 14.76
C ILE A 372 1.96 4.51 13.97
N ARG A 373 2.19 4.60 12.65
CA ARG A 373 2.47 3.43 11.79
C ARG A 373 3.68 2.63 12.27
N ILE A 374 4.75 3.31 12.72
CA ILE A 374 5.92 2.65 13.31
C ILE A 374 5.55 1.95 14.62
N GLY A 375 4.73 2.58 15.47
CA GLY A 375 4.19 1.96 16.67
C GLY A 375 3.37 0.70 16.36
N GLU A 376 2.45 0.78 15.40
CA GLU A 376 1.62 -0.35 14.98
C GLU A 376 2.46 -1.52 14.43
N ALA A 377 3.46 -1.23 13.60
CA ALA A 377 4.39 -2.23 13.10
C ALA A 377 5.21 -2.88 14.25
N SER A 378 5.55 -2.09 15.28
CA SER A 378 6.29 -2.58 16.46
C SER A 378 5.46 -3.50 17.36
N LEU A 379 4.12 -3.49 17.27
CA LEU A 379 3.26 -4.43 18.00
C LEU A 379 3.36 -5.87 17.48
N VAL A 380 3.67 -6.04 16.19
CA VAL A 380 3.70 -7.35 15.52
C VAL A 380 5.08 -8.00 15.67
N ALA A 381 6.11 -7.22 15.97
CA ALA A 381 7.50 -7.65 15.97
C ALA A 381 8.06 -7.88 17.38
N GLU A 382 8.47 -9.12 17.65
CA GLU A 382 9.34 -9.42 18.78
C GLU A 382 10.65 -8.63 18.65
N GLY A 383 11.09 -7.97 19.73
CA GLY A 383 12.32 -7.15 19.76
C GLY A 383 12.15 -5.66 19.45
N ALA A 384 10.95 -5.20 19.08
CA ALA A 384 10.68 -3.77 18.79
C ALA A 384 10.11 -2.98 19.99
N SER A 385 10.19 -3.51 21.22
CA SER A 385 9.55 -2.92 22.40
C SER A 385 10.05 -1.51 22.75
N ALA A 386 11.36 -1.27 22.63
CA ALA A 386 11.94 0.05 22.85
C ALA A 386 11.48 1.07 21.79
N LEU A 387 11.33 0.63 20.55
CA LEU A 387 10.82 1.46 19.46
C LEU A 387 9.34 1.79 19.67
N LEU A 388 8.53 0.81 20.07
CA LEU A 388 7.13 1.00 20.45
C LEU A 388 6.99 2.04 21.59
N ALA A 389 7.76 1.89 22.66
CA ALA A 389 7.77 2.84 23.77
C ALA A 389 8.15 4.25 23.32
N GLN A 390 9.15 4.38 22.44
CA GLN A 390 9.56 5.68 21.89
C GLN A 390 8.47 6.30 21.00
N SER A 391 7.77 5.52 20.18
CA SER A 391 6.62 6.02 19.40
C SER A 391 5.52 6.56 20.31
N ILE A 392 5.19 5.85 21.39
CA ILE A 392 4.15 6.26 22.35
C ILE A 392 4.57 7.52 23.12
N ASP A 393 5.84 7.64 23.49
CA ASP A 393 6.39 8.85 24.12
C ASP A 393 6.31 10.07 23.20
N ILE A 394 6.59 9.90 21.89
CA ILE A 394 6.46 10.98 20.90
C ILE A 394 4.99 11.40 20.74
N ILE A 395 4.06 10.45 20.68
CA ILE A 395 2.63 10.76 20.66
C ILE A 395 2.24 11.57 21.90
N GLY A 396 2.73 11.17 23.08
CA GLY A 396 2.51 11.90 24.33
C GLY A 396 3.09 13.31 24.31
N ARG A 397 4.27 13.51 23.71
CA ARG A 397 4.95 14.81 23.63
C ARG A 397 4.28 15.78 22.66
N TYR A 398 3.81 15.29 21.51
CA TYR A 398 3.18 16.10 20.46
C TYR A 398 1.66 15.86 20.37
N ASN A 399 1.04 15.56 21.51
CA ASN A 399 -0.38 15.20 21.62
C ASN A 399 -1.34 16.24 20.99
N TYR A 400 -0.99 17.52 21.03
CA TYR A 400 -1.78 18.62 20.49
C TYR A 400 -2.04 18.49 18.98
N VAL A 401 -1.18 17.79 18.25
CA VAL A 401 -1.36 17.50 16.82
C VAL A 401 -2.58 16.63 16.57
N LEU A 402 -2.91 15.74 17.51
CA LEU A 402 -4.06 14.84 17.42
C LEU A 402 -5.39 15.52 17.79
N THR A 403 -5.35 16.69 18.42
CA THR A 403 -6.52 17.39 18.96
C THR A 403 -6.79 18.75 18.32
N GLY A 404 -5.86 19.28 17.50
CA GLY A 404 -5.93 20.63 16.91
C GLY A 404 -6.76 20.81 15.63
N GLY A 405 -7.71 19.93 15.33
CA GLY A 405 -8.52 19.98 14.10
C GLY A 405 -8.81 18.58 13.56
N ASN A 406 -8.37 18.27 12.35
CA ASN A 406 -8.71 17.03 11.62
C ASN A 406 -7.93 15.77 12.09
N GLY A 407 -7.34 15.81 13.29
CA GLY A 407 -6.49 14.75 13.85
C GLY A 407 -7.25 13.55 14.40
N TRP A 408 -8.59 13.59 14.43
CA TRP A 408 -9.42 12.57 15.10
C TRP A 408 -9.18 11.14 14.60
N GLY A 409 -8.96 10.96 13.29
CA GLY A 409 -8.64 9.64 12.72
C GLY A 409 -7.32 9.09 13.26
N LEU A 410 -6.30 9.93 13.41
CA LEU A 410 -5.02 9.54 14.00
C LEU A 410 -5.14 9.31 15.51
N LEU A 411 -5.99 10.06 16.21
CA LEU A 411 -6.25 9.80 17.63
C LEU A 411 -6.91 8.43 17.85
N ILE A 412 -7.83 8.02 16.97
CA ILE A 412 -8.41 6.67 16.98
C ILE A 412 -7.33 5.60 16.74
N ALA A 413 -6.44 5.82 15.77
CA ALA A 413 -5.32 4.91 15.50
C ALA A 413 -4.35 4.83 16.70
N ALA A 414 -4.02 5.96 17.33
CA ALA A 414 -3.21 6.00 18.54
C ALA A 414 -3.88 5.26 19.71
N CYS A 415 -5.19 5.42 19.91
CA CYS A 415 -5.93 4.65 20.91
C CYS A 415 -5.88 3.14 20.61
N THR A 416 -6.06 2.75 19.35
CA THR A 416 -5.96 1.34 18.92
C THR A 416 -4.56 0.76 19.18
N LEU A 417 -3.52 1.57 18.98
CA LEU A 417 -2.14 1.22 19.32
C LEU A 417 -2.00 0.97 20.84
N PHE A 418 -2.55 1.86 21.68
CA PHE A 418 -2.49 1.72 23.14
C PHE A 418 -3.30 0.53 23.67
N GLU A 419 -4.47 0.25 23.10
CA GLU A 419 -5.30 -0.92 23.44
C GLU A 419 -4.57 -2.26 23.22
N ARG A 420 -3.62 -2.27 22.28
CA ARG A 420 -2.84 -3.46 21.90
C ARG A 420 -1.44 -3.47 22.52
N ALA A 421 -1.05 -2.42 23.24
CA ALA A 421 0.25 -2.31 23.85
C ALA A 421 0.45 -3.39 24.93
N PRO A 422 1.65 -4.00 25.03
CA PRO A 422 1.92 -4.99 26.07
C PRO A 422 2.02 -4.32 27.44
N LEU A 423 1.66 -5.06 28.50
CA LEU A 423 1.68 -4.56 29.89
C LEU A 423 3.07 -4.04 30.32
N SER A 424 4.15 -4.55 29.73
CA SER A 424 5.53 -4.12 30.02
C SER A 424 5.79 -2.64 29.75
N ILE A 425 4.96 -1.97 28.94
CA ILE A 425 5.09 -0.53 28.63
C ILE A 425 3.94 0.32 29.19
N SER A 426 3.10 -0.25 30.06
CA SER A 426 1.98 0.47 30.69
C SER A 426 2.37 1.84 31.25
N PRO A 427 3.52 2.02 31.96
CA PRO A 427 3.86 3.35 32.50
C PRO A 427 4.01 4.45 31.45
N VAL A 428 4.46 4.10 30.23
CA VAL A 428 4.58 5.05 29.13
C VAL A 428 3.21 5.33 28.52
N VAL A 429 2.39 4.28 28.34
CA VAL A 429 0.99 4.42 27.90
C VAL A 429 0.20 5.31 28.86
N ASP A 430 0.28 5.07 30.16
CA ASP A 430 -0.46 5.80 31.19
C ASP A 430 -0.12 7.29 31.18
N ARG A 431 1.17 7.62 31.05
CA ARG A 431 1.63 9.01 30.92
C ARG A 431 1.10 9.66 29.64
N THR A 432 1.14 8.94 28.52
CA THR A 432 0.64 9.42 27.23
C THR A 432 -0.88 9.63 27.24
N LEU A 433 -1.64 8.72 27.87
CA LEU A 433 -3.09 8.86 28.05
C LEU A 433 -3.44 10.10 28.89
N GLY A 434 -2.73 10.33 29.99
CA GLY A 434 -2.90 11.54 30.80
C GLY A 434 -2.61 12.82 30.02
N ALA A 435 -1.54 12.84 29.23
CA ALA A 435 -1.20 13.98 28.38
C ALA A 435 -2.25 14.23 27.28
N LEU A 436 -2.76 13.16 26.66
CA LEU A 436 -3.83 13.25 25.67
C LEU A 436 -5.15 13.73 26.28
N GLN A 437 -5.46 13.34 27.51
CA GLN A 437 -6.65 13.83 28.20
C GLN A 437 -6.59 15.35 28.37
N LEU A 438 -5.47 15.88 28.88
CA LEU A 438 -5.28 17.33 29.04
C LEU A 438 -5.38 18.07 27.70
N ALA A 439 -4.70 17.56 26.67
CA ALA A 439 -4.73 18.15 25.33
C ALA A 439 -6.11 18.10 24.68
N LEU A 440 -6.87 17.02 24.92
CA LEU A 440 -8.24 16.90 24.46
C LEU A 440 -9.12 17.92 25.17
N GLU A 441 -8.98 18.09 26.47
CA GLU A 441 -9.75 19.07 27.24
C GLU A 441 -9.56 20.50 26.72
N ASP A 442 -8.35 20.86 26.30
CA ASP A 442 -8.07 22.18 25.70
C ASP A 442 -8.55 22.30 24.25
N ALA A 443 -8.85 21.19 23.58
CA ALA A 443 -9.34 21.18 22.21
C ALA A 443 -10.76 21.75 22.10
N GLN A 444 -11.05 22.35 20.95
CA GLN A 444 -12.39 22.84 20.61
C GLN A 444 -13.37 21.68 20.44
N TRP A 445 -14.59 21.86 20.95
CA TRP A 445 -15.64 20.86 20.81
C TRP A 445 -16.22 20.87 19.40
N VAL A 446 -16.42 19.69 18.82
CA VAL A 446 -17.01 19.52 17.49
C VAL A 446 -18.53 19.46 17.62
N SER A 447 -19.24 20.34 16.90
CA SER A 447 -20.71 20.34 16.85
C SER A 447 -21.26 19.03 16.26
N PRO A 448 -22.41 18.50 16.75
CA PRO A 448 -23.12 17.38 16.15
C PRO A 448 -23.42 17.52 14.65
N ASP A 449 -23.55 18.76 14.17
CA ASP A 449 -23.83 19.06 12.76
C ASP A 449 -22.57 19.01 11.87
N SER A 450 -21.37 18.88 12.47
CA SER A 450 -20.11 18.81 11.74
C SER A 450 -19.92 17.42 11.10
N PRO A 451 -19.39 17.33 9.87
CA PRO A 451 -19.03 16.04 9.27
C PRO A 451 -17.98 15.26 10.09
N GLU A 452 -17.22 15.94 10.96
CA GLU A 452 -16.21 15.32 11.80
C GLU A 452 -16.76 14.75 13.11
N PHE A 453 -18.04 15.01 13.44
CA PHE A 453 -18.62 14.69 14.73
C PHE A 453 -18.44 13.23 15.15
N PHE A 454 -18.68 12.27 14.24
CA PHE A 454 -18.54 10.85 14.54
C PHE A 454 -17.08 10.42 14.73
N ALA A 455 -16.14 10.98 13.98
CA ALA A 455 -14.72 10.70 14.16
C ALA A 455 -14.21 11.26 15.49
N HIS A 456 -14.57 12.51 15.79
CA HIS A 456 -14.30 13.15 17.08
C HIS A 456 -14.91 12.36 18.25
N SER A 457 -16.18 11.98 18.15
CA SER A 457 -16.90 11.24 19.19
C SER A 457 -16.25 9.88 19.45
N LEU A 458 -15.88 9.15 18.40
CA LEU A 458 -15.18 7.88 18.54
C LEU A 458 -13.80 8.06 19.16
N ALA A 459 -13.06 9.11 18.80
CA ALA A 459 -11.76 9.42 19.38
C ALA A 459 -11.86 9.71 20.89
N VAL A 460 -12.80 10.58 21.28
CA VAL A 460 -13.07 10.94 22.68
C VAL A 460 -13.51 9.72 23.48
N ALA A 461 -14.45 8.92 22.95
CA ALA A 461 -14.94 7.71 23.61
C ALA A 461 -13.85 6.64 23.75
N SER A 462 -12.96 6.52 22.76
CA SER A 462 -11.83 5.59 22.80
C SER A 462 -10.81 5.98 23.87
N LEU A 463 -10.43 7.25 23.93
CA LEU A 463 -9.54 7.76 24.98
C LEU A 463 -10.15 7.58 26.38
N ALA A 464 -11.43 7.94 26.54
CA ALA A 464 -12.14 7.80 27.80
C ALA A 464 -12.21 6.34 28.28
N THR A 465 -12.48 5.41 27.36
CA THR A 465 -12.46 3.97 27.63
C THR A 465 -11.07 3.49 28.07
N LEU A 466 -10.01 3.97 27.41
CA LEU A 466 -8.63 3.64 27.76
C LEU A 466 -8.26 4.15 29.15
N LEU A 467 -8.61 5.39 29.50
CA LEU A 467 -8.38 5.95 30.84
C LEU A 467 -9.03 5.07 31.92
N VAL A 468 -10.28 4.67 31.72
CA VAL A 468 -10.99 3.78 32.66
C VAL A 468 -10.34 2.40 32.75
N THR A 469 -9.99 1.78 31.62
CA THR A 469 -9.37 0.44 31.61
C THR A 469 -7.99 0.43 32.25
N HIS A 470 -7.24 1.54 32.13
CA HIS A 470 -5.96 1.76 32.80
C HIS A 470 -6.10 2.30 34.23
N LYS A 471 -7.33 2.45 34.76
CA LYS A 471 -7.63 2.97 36.11
C LYS A 471 -7.04 4.36 36.37
N LEU A 472 -6.97 5.19 35.34
CA LEU A 472 -6.51 6.58 35.44
C LEU A 472 -7.68 7.49 35.83
N SER A 473 -7.38 8.56 36.57
CA SER A 473 -8.38 9.53 37.01
C SER A 473 -8.93 10.33 35.83
N THR A 474 -10.24 10.28 35.64
CA THR A 474 -10.95 11.05 34.60
C THR A 474 -11.45 12.37 35.20
N THR A 475 -11.46 13.45 34.41
CA THR A 475 -12.00 14.75 34.86
C THR A 475 -13.51 14.87 34.63
N THR A 476 -14.13 15.79 35.35
CA THR A 476 -15.53 16.19 35.13
C THR A 476 -15.76 16.78 33.73
N LYS A 477 -14.73 17.40 33.14
CA LYS A 477 -14.79 17.96 31.78
C LYS A 477 -14.87 16.86 30.72
N LEU A 478 -14.06 15.80 30.85
CA LEU A 478 -14.17 14.63 29.99
C LEU A 478 -15.50 13.92 30.16
N GLU A 479 -15.98 13.78 31.40
CA GLU A 479 -17.30 13.19 31.68
C GLU A 479 -18.42 14.00 31.00
N SER A 480 -18.41 15.33 31.13
CA SER A 480 -19.38 16.20 30.44
C SER A 480 -19.37 15.96 28.94
N ARG A 481 -18.19 15.82 28.32
CA ARG A 481 -18.06 15.54 26.88
C ARG A 481 -18.66 14.20 26.48
N ILE A 482 -18.44 13.15 27.27
CA ILE A 482 -19.04 11.84 27.02
C ILE A 482 -20.57 11.90 27.15
N VAL A 483 -21.07 12.62 28.15
CA VAL A 483 -22.51 12.86 28.33
C VAL A 483 -23.11 13.64 27.16
N ASP A 484 -22.41 14.66 26.66
CA ASP A 484 -22.86 15.46 25.51
C ASP A 484 -22.86 14.63 24.19
N ILE A 485 -21.87 13.76 23.98
CA ILE A 485 -21.86 12.79 22.87
C ILE A 485 -23.08 11.87 22.97
N ALA A 486 -23.30 11.28 24.14
CA ALA A 486 -24.41 10.34 24.37
C ALA A 486 -25.79 11.00 24.17
N ASN A 487 -25.93 12.26 24.57
CA ASN A 487 -27.16 13.04 24.36
C ASN A 487 -27.35 13.50 22.91
N SER A 488 -26.34 13.39 22.04
CA SER A 488 -26.45 13.69 20.60
C SER A 488 -27.04 12.51 19.79
N SER A 489 -27.62 11.52 20.47
CA SER A 489 -28.36 10.38 19.91
C SER A 489 -29.40 10.81 18.84
N PRO A 490 -29.61 10.02 17.76
CA PRO A 490 -29.10 8.66 17.56
C PRO A 490 -27.69 8.57 16.97
N LEU A 491 -26.79 7.90 17.69
CA LEU A 491 -25.39 7.69 17.28
C LEU A 491 -25.25 6.59 16.22
N LEU A 492 -26.17 5.62 16.21
CA LEU A 492 -26.26 4.59 15.17
C LEU A 492 -26.61 5.14 13.76
N ARG A 493 -26.81 6.46 13.59
CA ARG A 493 -26.89 7.09 12.26
C ARG A 493 -25.63 6.83 11.42
N ASP A 494 -24.46 6.83 12.05
CA ASP A 494 -23.23 6.36 11.42
C ASP A 494 -23.12 4.84 11.61
N ALA A 495 -23.52 4.07 10.60
CA ALA A 495 -23.44 2.61 10.65
C ALA A 495 -22.01 2.07 10.81
N THR A 496 -20.99 2.89 10.50
CA THR A 496 -19.57 2.50 10.56
C THR A 496 -18.96 2.74 11.93
N ARG A 497 -19.19 3.91 12.55
CA ARG A 497 -18.57 4.31 13.83
C ARG A 497 -19.53 4.31 15.01
N GLY A 498 -20.82 4.52 14.76
CA GLY A 498 -21.88 4.60 15.77
C GLY A 498 -21.87 3.46 16.80
N PRO A 499 -21.81 2.18 16.37
CA PRO A 499 -21.75 1.04 17.29
C PRO A 499 -20.59 1.12 18.30
N SER A 500 -19.39 1.47 17.84
CA SER A 500 -18.21 1.62 18.69
C SER A 500 -18.36 2.77 19.67
N ILE A 501 -18.93 3.90 19.25
CA ILE A 501 -19.19 5.05 20.12
C ILE A 501 -20.16 4.65 21.24
N VAL A 502 -21.29 4.01 20.89
CA VAL A 502 -22.31 3.58 21.86
C VAL A 502 -21.69 2.66 22.92
N VAL A 503 -20.97 1.62 22.50
CA VAL A 503 -20.35 0.64 23.41
C VAL A 503 -19.34 1.30 24.36
N ARG A 504 -18.49 2.19 23.83
CA ARG A 504 -17.43 2.85 24.58
C ARG A 504 -17.96 3.90 25.55
N CYS A 505 -18.91 4.74 25.13
CA CYS A 505 -19.57 5.71 26.01
C CYS A 505 -20.33 5.00 27.15
N LEU A 506 -21.05 3.93 26.84
CA LEU A 506 -21.81 3.17 27.82
C LEU A 506 -20.89 2.54 28.88
N PHE A 507 -19.77 1.97 28.46
CA PHE A 507 -18.75 1.45 29.37
C PHE A 507 -18.16 2.51 30.29
N PHE A 508 -17.81 3.67 29.74
CA PHE A 508 -17.28 4.78 30.51
C PHE A 508 -18.28 5.24 31.59
N LEU A 509 -19.55 5.44 31.21
CA LEU A 509 -20.59 5.92 32.13
C LEU A 509 -21.03 4.87 33.16
N ILE A 510 -20.82 3.58 32.92
CA ILE A 510 -21.05 2.55 33.96
C ILE A 510 -19.85 2.49 34.91
N SER A 511 -18.63 2.54 34.36
CA SER A 511 -17.41 2.34 35.15
C SER A 511 -17.02 3.54 36.03
N THR A 512 -17.55 4.73 35.73
CA THR A 512 -17.30 5.96 36.50
C THR A 512 -18.47 6.34 37.42
N ALA A 513 -19.36 5.38 37.73
CA ALA A 513 -20.63 5.64 38.42
C ALA A 513 -20.48 6.25 39.82
N ASP A 514 -19.33 6.10 40.49
CA ASP A 514 -19.08 6.69 41.81
C ASP A 514 -19.09 8.23 41.81
N GLY A 515 -18.96 8.87 40.63
CA GLY A 515 -19.19 10.32 40.46
C GLY A 515 -20.65 10.76 40.58
N ALA A 516 -21.62 9.83 40.51
CA ALA A 516 -23.05 10.12 40.56
C ALA A 516 -23.56 10.50 41.96
N ASN A 517 -22.73 10.39 43.01
CA ASN A 517 -23.06 10.89 44.34
C ASN A 517 -23.13 12.43 44.41
N GLY A 518 -22.75 13.14 43.35
CA GLY A 518 -22.97 14.58 43.20
C GLY A 518 -24.44 14.90 42.90
N ARG A 519 -25.15 15.56 43.83
CA ARG A 519 -26.45 16.20 43.54
C ARG A 519 -26.23 17.33 42.52
N GLY A 520 -26.92 17.31 41.36
CA GLY A 520 -26.92 18.44 40.43
C GLY A 520 -27.29 18.09 38.97
N LYS A 521 -27.33 19.12 38.10
CA LYS A 521 -27.71 19.03 36.68
C LYS A 521 -26.93 17.99 35.87
N ILE A 522 -25.70 17.67 36.25
CA ILE A 522 -24.86 16.68 35.54
C ILE A 522 -25.37 15.25 35.79
N ALA A 523 -25.84 14.94 37.00
CA ALA A 523 -26.37 13.61 37.32
C ALA A 523 -27.64 13.29 36.51
N GLU A 524 -28.52 14.28 36.31
CA GLU A 524 -29.71 14.15 35.46
C GLU A 524 -29.33 13.93 33.99
N LYS A 525 -28.41 14.73 33.46
CA LYS A 525 -27.89 14.55 32.09
C LYS A 525 -27.23 13.19 31.90
N ARG A 526 -26.51 12.69 32.91
CA ARG A 526 -25.88 11.38 32.92
C ARG A 526 -26.90 10.25 32.88
N ALA A 527 -27.96 10.35 33.69
CA ALA A 527 -29.04 9.36 33.69
C ALA A 527 -29.76 9.32 32.33
N CYS A 528 -30.01 10.47 31.73
CA CYS A 528 -30.56 10.57 30.37
C CYS A 528 -29.64 9.91 29.33
N ALA A 529 -28.35 10.28 29.33
CA ALA A 529 -27.34 9.72 28.44
C ALA A 529 -27.25 8.18 28.57
N LEU A 530 -27.26 7.66 29.80
CA LEU A 530 -27.25 6.22 30.05
C LEU A 530 -28.50 5.53 29.47
N GLY A 531 -29.69 6.12 29.66
CA GLY A 531 -30.94 5.61 29.09
C GLY A 531 -30.92 5.56 27.55
N LEU A 532 -30.42 6.60 26.90
CA LEU A 532 -30.28 6.66 25.44
C LEU A 532 -29.30 5.61 24.91
N LEU A 533 -28.12 5.49 25.52
CA LEU A 533 -27.12 4.50 25.13
C LEU A 533 -27.61 3.07 25.36
N MET A 534 -28.34 2.82 26.46
CA MET A 534 -28.97 1.52 26.71
C MET A 534 -30.01 1.19 25.63
N ALA A 535 -30.82 2.15 25.20
CA ALA A 535 -31.78 1.95 24.11
C ALA A 535 -31.07 1.60 22.80
N GLU A 536 -30.08 2.38 22.37
CA GLU A 536 -29.31 2.09 21.14
C GLU A 536 -28.53 0.77 21.22
N SER A 537 -28.02 0.41 22.41
CA SER A 537 -27.32 -0.86 22.60
C SER A 537 -28.24 -2.09 22.44
N ARG A 538 -29.55 -1.95 22.70
CA ARG A 538 -30.53 -3.02 22.42
C ARG A 538 -30.73 -3.20 20.92
N ASP A 539 -30.70 -2.12 20.15
CA ASP A 539 -30.83 -2.17 18.69
C ASP A 539 -29.62 -2.84 18.02
N LEU A 540 -28.42 -2.70 18.61
CA LEU A 540 -27.24 -3.47 18.21
C LEU A 540 -27.43 -4.99 18.35
N HIS A 541 -28.34 -5.43 19.22
CA HIS A 541 -28.64 -6.85 19.47
C HIS A 541 -29.86 -7.35 18.69
N GLY A 542 -30.87 -6.51 18.48
CA GLY A 542 -32.10 -6.86 17.76
C GLY A 542 -31.86 -7.20 16.29
N LYS A 543 -30.79 -6.67 15.68
CA LYS A 543 -30.32 -7.07 14.35
C LYS A 543 -29.55 -8.40 14.42
N LYS A 544 -30.28 -9.49 14.63
CA LYS A 544 -29.81 -10.83 14.26
C LYS A 544 -29.50 -10.85 12.76
N GLU A 545 -28.58 -11.74 12.39
CA GLU A 545 -27.86 -11.89 11.11
C GLU A 545 -28.68 -11.86 9.80
N ASP A 546 -30.01 -11.74 9.84
CA ASP A 546 -30.90 -11.82 8.67
C ASP A 546 -31.00 -10.52 7.84
N CYS A 547 -30.45 -9.39 8.31
CA CYS A 547 -30.47 -8.13 7.56
C CYS A 547 -29.06 -7.62 7.25
N GLY A 548 -28.18 -8.42 6.63
CA GLY A 548 -27.03 -8.00 5.81
C GLY A 548 -26.03 -6.96 6.36
N GLY A 549 -26.17 -6.51 7.60
CA GLY A 549 -25.49 -5.37 8.20
C GLY A 549 -25.02 -5.75 9.59
N SER A 550 -24.08 -6.70 9.65
CA SER A 550 -23.35 -6.98 10.89
C SER A 550 -22.57 -5.72 11.26
N PHE A 551 -22.88 -5.11 12.41
CA PHE A 551 -22.06 -4.02 12.91
C PHE A 551 -20.64 -4.54 13.24
N HIS A 552 -19.61 -3.92 12.67
CA HIS A 552 -18.23 -4.35 12.86
C HIS A 552 -17.66 -3.87 14.20
N LEU A 553 -17.99 -4.58 15.29
CA LEU A 553 -17.36 -4.38 16.59
C LEU A 553 -16.03 -5.15 16.69
N THR A 554 -15.01 -4.51 17.27
CA THR A 554 -13.73 -5.13 17.60
C THR A 554 -13.89 -6.18 18.70
N ALA A 555 -12.90 -7.07 18.85
CA ALA A 555 -12.90 -8.06 19.94
C ALA A 555 -12.84 -7.40 21.34
N PHE A 556 -12.27 -6.21 21.45
CA PHE A 556 -12.28 -5.40 22.67
C PHE A 556 -13.68 -4.85 22.96
N GLU A 557 -14.34 -4.25 21.98
CA GLU A 557 -15.71 -3.74 22.14
C GLU A 557 -16.71 -4.86 22.42
N ARG A 558 -16.56 -6.04 21.81
CA ARG A 558 -17.39 -7.21 22.16
C ARG A 558 -17.15 -7.71 23.58
N ARG A 559 -15.97 -7.50 24.16
CA ARG A 559 -15.71 -7.79 25.58
C ARG A 559 -16.38 -6.74 26.46
N ILE A 560 -16.26 -5.46 26.09
CA ILE A 560 -16.93 -4.36 26.78
C ILE A 560 -18.45 -4.55 26.79
N LEU A 561 -19.06 -4.83 25.63
CA LEU A 561 -20.50 -5.01 25.50
C LEU A 561 -20.99 -6.14 26.41
N ARG A 562 -20.23 -7.24 26.52
CA ARG A 562 -20.53 -8.33 27.45
C ARG A 562 -20.34 -7.95 28.92
N PHE A 563 -19.42 -7.05 29.24
CA PHE A 563 -19.22 -6.54 30.60
C PHE A 563 -20.39 -5.64 31.02
N VAL A 564 -20.76 -4.70 30.16
CA VAL A 564 -21.88 -3.76 30.36
C VAL A 564 -23.24 -4.46 30.53
N GLN A 565 -23.37 -5.67 29.98
CA GLN A 565 -24.57 -6.50 30.07
C GLN A 565 -24.70 -7.29 31.38
N LYS A 566 -23.61 -7.45 32.14
CA LYS A 566 -23.60 -8.08 33.45
C LYS A 566 -23.83 -7.02 34.52
#